data_AF-A0A1H1XTT8-F1
#
_entry.id   AF-A0A1H1XTT8-F1
#
_cell.length_a   1.000
_cell.length_b   1.000
_cell.length_c   1.000
_cell.angle_alpha   90.00
_cell.angle_beta   90.00
_cell.angle_gamma   90.00
#
_symmetry.space_group_name_H-M   'P 1'
#
loop_
_entity.id
_entity.type
_entity.pdbx_description
1 polymer ?
#
loop_
_entity_poly.entity_id
_entity_poly.type
_entity_poly.pdbx_seq_one_letter_code
_entity_poly.pdbx_strand_id
1 'polypeptide(L)'
;MRIDLGCGAAKHPGCTGIDKLPMQGVDLVHDFDNPWPIDDNSVDFVMASNSLQYAADLERLTQEIHRVCRHGAIVCITAPYAHASVHLANPHYRQLLSEQSPRYWTPHPVCYVDPDEYHFAAEKSWSLSPNVHNGHGEYTGFPDPSNGIVPDLRLVRLEFFYFPQYEGLYEPHELSLLRQSQMNVAHHFMMHLIVIKQPIPEDEVLWLAAQPMEEPAYAASLRFPLFSGKDEPFLYPGPLNPLLTTGSEREVAGRLTAEPQAADGSSRDEELTNNQGAGASPLRAATEPIRGKRPIGKGNRRPNKKSISSTKRPLKQASGKRRTKPTKSRYN
;
A
#
# COMPACT_ATOMS: atom_id res chain seq x y z
N MET A 1 -22.27 -0.64 8.73
CA MET A 1 -21.45 0.45 9.32
C MET A 1 -20.40 0.91 8.33
N ARG A 2 -19.76 2.06 8.54
CA ARG A 2 -18.73 2.62 7.63
C ARG A 2 -17.50 2.95 8.45
N ILE A 3 -16.31 2.60 7.97
CA ILE A 3 -15.05 2.78 8.73
C ILE A 3 -13.99 3.53 7.93
N ASP A 4 -13.09 4.21 8.62
CA ASP A 4 -11.91 4.85 8.05
C ASP A 4 -10.65 4.40 8.79
N LEU A 5 -9.78 3.69 8.08
CA LEU A 5 -8.58 3.03 8.62
C LEU A 5 -7.36 3.95 8.52
N GLY A 6 -6.71 4.20 9.66
CA GLY A 6 -5.61 5.16 9.75
C GLY A 6 -6.10 6.59 9.53
N CYS A 7 -7.24 6.93 10.12
CA CYS A 7 -7.98 8.15 9.82
C CYS A 7 -7.25 9.44 10.25
N GLY A 8 -6.16 9.35 11.02
CA GLY A 8 -5.44 10.53 11.45
C GLY A 8 -6.30 11.42 12.37
N ALA A 9 -6.04 12.72 12.31
CA ALA A 9 -6.89 13.72 12.95
C ALA A 9 -8.12 14.12 12.12
N ALA A 10 -8.29 13.56 10.91
CA ALA A 10 -9.26 14.01 9.92
C ALA A 10 -9.91 12.81 9.23
N LYS A 11 -10.82 12.14 9.96
CA LYS A 11 -11.58 11.02 9.42
C LYS A 11 -12.51 11.42 8.28
N HIS A 12 -12.76 10.48 7.39
CA HIS A 12 -13.73 10.61 6.32
C HIS A 12 -15.15 10.85 6.88
N PRO A 13 -15.91 11.82 6.33
CA PRO A 13 -17.26 12.11 6.80
C PRO A 13 -18.17 10.88 6.82
N GLY A 14 -18.91 10.69 7.92
CA GLY A 14 -19.83 9.57 8.08
C GLY A 14 -19.17 8.20 8.35
N CYS A 15 -17.85 8.13 8.47
CA CYS A 15 -17.14 6.93 8.90
C CYS A 15 -16.81 6.95 10.40
N THR A 16 -16.73 5.77 10.99
CA THR A 16 -16.05 5.54 12.27
C THR A 16 -14.54 5.56 12.05
N GLY A 17 -13.85 6.53 12.63
CA GLY A 17 -12.40 6.69 12.48
C GLY A 17 -11.62 5.73 13.38
N ILE A 18 -10.70 4.97 12.80
CA ILE A 18 -9.85 3.99 13.47
C ILE A 18 -8.39 4.38 13.26
N ASP A 19 -7.65 4.57 14.35
CA ASP A 19 -6.22 4.86 14.30
C ASP A 19 -5.51 4.27 15.52
N LYS A 20 -4.23 3.92 15.38
CA LYS A 20 -3.43 3.40 16.51
C LYS A 20 -3.07 4.49 17.52
N LEU A 21 -3.05 5.75 17.09
CA LEU A 21 -2.74 6.88 17.95
C LEU A 21 -4.03 7.58 18.41
N PRO A 22 -4.11 8.00 19.68
CA PRO A 22 -5.29 8.69 20.21
C PRO A 22 -5.30 10.16 19.76
N MET A 23 -5.67 10.41 18.52
CA MET A 23 -5.79 11.76 17.93
C MET A 23 -7.22 12.30 18.02
N GLN A 24 -7.36 13.62 17.89
CA GLN A 24 -8.66 14.27 17.80
C GLN A 24 -9.41 13.78 16.55
N GLY A 25 -10.61 13.22 16.73
CA GLY A 25 -11.42 12.70 15.63
C GLY A 25 -11.40 11.18 15.48
N VAL A 26 -10.46 10.49 16.14
CA VAL A 26 -10.43 9.01 16.21
C VAL A 26 -11.54 8.52 17.14
N ASP A 27 -12.42 7.66 16.65
CA ASP A 27 -13.52 7.09 17.45
C ASP A 27 -13.08 5.79 18.14
N LEU A 28 -12.21 5.02 17.50
CA LEU A 28 -11.67 3.76 18.01
C LEU A 28 -10.15 3.79 17.92
N VAL A 29 -9.49 3.87 19.08
CA VAL A 29 -8.03 3.77 19.15
C VAL A 29 -7.63 2.30 19.07
N HIS A 30 -7.21 1.87 17.89
CA HIS A 30 -6.87 0.48 17.61
C HIS A 30 -5.81 0.37 16.51
N ASP A 31 -4.82 -0.48 16.73
CA ASP A 31 -3.81 -0.81 15.73
C ASP A 31 -4.36 -1.91 14.82
N PHE A 32 -4.54 -1.58 13.53
CA PHE A 32 -5.18 -2.47 12.55
C PHE A 32 -4.36 -3.74 12.25
N ASP A 33 -3.09 -3.83 12.68
CA ASP A 33 -2.30 -5.07 12.60
C ASP A 33 -2.80 -6.15 13.60
N ASN A 34 -3.66 -5.76 14.56
CA ASN A 34 -4.33 -6.68 15.50
C ASN A 34 -5.76 -7.04 15.03
N PRO A 35 -6.38 -8.11 15.57
CA PRO A 35 -7.77 -8.43 15.27
C PRO A 35 -8.73 -7.31 15.69
N TRP A 36 -9.59 -6.89 14.77
CA TRP A 36 -10.46 -5.73 14.97
C TRP A 36 -11.66 -6.09 15.84
N PRO A 37 -12.03 -5.23 16.81
CA PRO A 37 -13.23 -5.40 17.63
C PRO A 37 -14.49 -4.99 16.85
N ILE A 38 -14.65 -5.53 15.64
CA ILE A 38 -15.74 -5.27 14.70
C ILE A 38 -16.30 -6.62 14.28
N ASP A 39 -17.63 -6.73 14.29
CA ASP A 39 -18.33 -7.95 13.94
C ASP A 39 -18.13 -8.31 12.46
N ASP A 40 -18.13 -9.60 12.17
CA ASP A 40 -18.12 -10.11 10.80
C ASP A 40 -19.30 -9.57 9.99
N ASN A 41 -19.09 -9.26 8.72
CA ASN A 41 -20.18 -8.83 7.81
C ASN A 41 -21.01 -7.66 8.35
N SER A 42 -20.38 -6.70 9.03
CA SER A 42 -21.04 -5.52 9.60
C SER A 42 -20.71 -4.22 8.85
N VAL A 43 -19.65 -4.21 8.05
CA VAL A 43 -19.12 -3.03 7.35
C VAL A 43 -19.60 -2.98 5.90
N ASP A 44 -20.17 -1.85 5.49
CA ASP A 44 -20.66 -1.60 4.12
C ASP A 44 -19.64 -0.78 3.29
N PHE A 45 -18.77 0.00 3.96
CA PHE A 45 -17.74 0.82 3.32
C PHE A 45 -16.48 0.93 4.18
N VAL A 46 -15.33 0.83 3.53
CA VAL A 46 -14.01 1.05 4.12
C VAL A 46 -13.30 2.16 3.36
N MET A 47 -12.97 3.25 4.05
CA MET A 47 -11.96 4.19 3.59
C MET A 47 -10.62 3.78 4.19
N ALA A 48 -9.56 3.81 3.38
CA ALA A 48 -8.21 3.60 3.86
C ALA A 48 -7.26 4.54 3.11
N SER A 49 -7.25 5.79 3.57
CA SER A 49 -6.54 6.87 2.90
C SER A 49 -5.11 7.00 3.43
N ASN A 50 -4.13 6.61 2.62
CA ASN A 50 -2.70 6.65 2.95
C ASN A 50 -2.36 5.94 4.28
N SER A 51 -2.97 4.79 4.53
CA SER A 51 -2.74 3.99 5.75
C SER A 51 -2.13 2.61 5.51
N LEU A 52 -2.52 1.91 4.43
CA LEU A 52 -2.11 0.52 4.19
C LEU A 52 -0.60 0.32 4.00
N GLN A 53 0.12 1.34 3.54
CA GLN A 53 1.59 1.27 3.38
C GLN A 53 2.34 1.05 4.71
N TYR A 54 1.68 1.30 5.84
CA TYR A 54 2.23 1.10 7.18
C TYR A 54 1.95 -0.28 7.77
N ALA A 55 1.17 -1.12 7.09
CA ALA A 55 0.81 -2.44 7.59
C ALA A 55 2.02 -3.35 7.77
N ALA A 56 2.08 -4.08 8.89
CA ALA A 56 3.10 -5.10 9.08
C ALA A 56 2.87 -6.30 8.15
N ASP A 57 1.60 -6.69 8.00
CA ASP A 57 1.17 -7.84 7.21
C ASP A 57 -0.06 -7.47 6.37
N LEU A 58 0.18 -7.21 5.09
CA LEU A 58 -0.86 -6.80 4.15
C LEU A 58 -1.85 -7.93 3.84
N GLU A 59 -1.41 -9.20 3.89
CA GLU A 59 -2.28 -10.34 3.64
C GLU A 59 -3.29 -10.49 4.78
N ARG A 60 -2.80 -10.45 6.03
CA ARG A 60 -3.66 -10.48 7.22
C ARG A 60 -4.62 -9.28 7.27
N LEU A 61 -4.13 -8.08 6.94
CA LEU A 61 -4.97 -6.89 6.87
C LEU A 61 -6.11 -7.06 5.85
N THR A 62 -5.80 -7.59 4.67
CA THR A 62 -6.79 -7.83 3.62
C THR A 62 -7.82 -8.90 4.02
N GLN A 63 -7.38 -9.96 4.71
CA GLN A 63 -8.29 -10.95 5.30
C GLN A 63 -9.21 -10.33 6.35
N GLU A 64 -8.70 -9.40 7.16
CA GLU A 64 -9.48 -8.73 8.20
C GLU A 64 -10.50 -7.73 7.60
N ILE A 65 -10.09 -6.98 6.56
CA ILE A 65 -11.00 -6.16 5.74
C ILE A 65 -12.12 -7.04 5.17
N HIS A 66 -11.76 -8.18 4.56
CA HIS A 66 -12.74 -9.13 4.03
C HIS A 66 -13.67 -9.63 5.13
N ARG A 67 -13.16 -10.03 6.30
CA ARG A 67 -13.94 -10.55 7.44
C ARG A 67 -15.05 -9.57 7.86
N VAL A 68 -14.70 -8.31 8.15
CA VAL A 68 -15.66 -7.32 8.67
C VAL A 68 -16.61 -6.80 7.60
N CYS A 69 -16.18 -6.79 6.34
CA CYS A 69 -17.00 -6.30 5.23
C CYS A 69 -18.16 -7.23 4.89
N ARG A 70 -19.28 -6.64 4.48
CA ARG A 70 -20.41 -7.36 3.90
C ARG A 70 -20.12 -7.74 2.46
N HIS A 71 -20.92 -8.66 1.93
CA HIS A 71 -20.96 -8.87 0.50
C HIS A 71 -21.38 -7.57 -0.22
N GLY A 72 -20.64 -7.19 -1.25
CA GLY A 72 -20.88 -5.96 -2.01
C GLY A 72 -20.34 -4.70 -1.34
N ALA A 73 -19.66 -4.81 -0.18
CA ALA A 73 -19.05 -3.66 0.46
C ALA A 73 -17.93 -3.07 -0.42
N ILE A 74 -17.82 -1.74 -0.39
CA ILE A 74 -16.80 -1.01 -1.17
C ILE A 74 -15.61 -0.67 -0.27
N VAL A 75 -14.41 -0.92 -0.77
CA VAL A 75 -13.15 -0.58 -0.13
C VAL A 75 -12.42 0.44 -1.02
N CYS A 76 -12.29 1.67 -0.53
CA CYS A 76 -11.52 2.72 -1.19
C CYS A 76 -10.15 2.84 -0.52
N ILE A 77 -9.09 2.55 -1.27
CA ILE A 77 -7.71 2.69 -0.81
C ILE A 77 -7.04 3.78 -1.64
N THR A 78 -6.42 4.73 -0.96
CA THR A 78 -5.40 5.59 -1.58
C THR A 78 -4.06 5.30 -0.94
N ALA A 79 -3.01 5.29 -1.75
CA ALA A 79 -1.68 5.01 -1.24
C ALA A 79 -0.59 5.73 -2.03
N PRO A 80 0.59 5.93 -1.40
CA PRO A 80 1.80 6.27 -2.10
C PRO A 80 2.14 5.18 -3.13
N TYR A 81 2.39 5.58 -4.38
CA TYR A 81 2.67 4.63 -5.46
C TYR A 81 4.10 4.09 -5.38
N ALA A 82 4.26 2.77 -5.51
CA ALA A 82 5.54 2.08 -5.36
C ALA A 82 6.62 2.55 -6.35
N HIS A 83 6.26 3.02 -7.55
CA HIS A 83 7.22 3.47 -8.55
C HIS A 83 7.70 4.92 -8.32
N ALA A 84 7.32 5.56 -7.23
CA ALA A 84 7.93 6.83 -6.84
C ALA A 84 9.14 6.56 -5.93
N SER A 85 10.33 6.99 -6.36
CA SER A 85 11.58 6.73 -5.65
C SER A 85 11.61 7.34 -4.24
N VAL A 86 10.87 8.43 -4.02
CA VAL A 86 10.73 9.03 -2.68
C VAL A 86 9.98 8.12 -1.70
N HIS A 87 9.01 7.34 -2.19
CA HIS A 87 8.28 6.38 -1.36
C HIS A 87 9.12 5.14 -1.10
N LEU A 88 9.88 4.68 -2.10
CA LEU A 88 10.82 3.58 -1.94
C LEU A 88 11.91 3.88 -0.90
N ALA A 89 12.37 5.14 -0.83
CA ALA A 89 13.36 5.58 0.15
C ALA A 89 12.79 5.83 1.56
N ASN A 90 11.46 5.82 1.75
CA ASN A 90 10.84 6.14 3.02
C ASN A 90 10.99 4.96 4.01
N PRO A 91 11.74 5.10 5.12
CA PRO A 91 11.98 4.01 6.06
C PRO A 91 10.74 3.63 6.88
N HIS A 92 9.67 4.43 6.85
CA HIS A 92 8.44 4.15 7.57
C HIS A 92 7.47 3.28 6.77
N TYR A 93 7.62 3.20 5.44
CA TYR A 93 6.78 2.35 4.61
C TYR A 93 7.22 0.90 4.74
N ARG A 94 6.26 0.03 5.02
CA ARG A 94 6.47 -1.41 5.16
C ARG A 94 5.96 -2.15 3.92
N GLN A 95 4.96 -1.60 3.26
CA GLN A 95 4.36 -2.15 2.05
C GLN A 95 4.57 -1.19 0.88
N LEU A 96 4.96 -1.74 -0.27
CA LEU A 96 5.03 -1.03 -1.53
C LEU A 96 3.81 -1.43 -2.37
N LEU A 97 2.87 -0.51 -2.51
CA LEU A 97 1.60 -0.76 -3.18
C LEU A 97 1.63 -0.27 -4.63
N SER A 98 1.09 -1.08 -5.54
CA SER A 98 0.97 -0.78 -6.96
C SER A 98 -0.30 -1.41 -7.54
N GLU A 99 -0.54 -1.24 -8.85
CA GLU A 99 -1.61 -1.92 -9.58
C GLU A 99 -1.56 -3.45 -9.49
N GLN A 100 -0.39 -4.01 -9.13
CA GLN A 100 -0.20 -5.45 -9.02
C GLN A 100 -0.64 -5.96 -7.64
N SER A 101 -0.76 -5.11 -6.62
CA SER A 101 -1.12 -5.52 -5.25
C SER A 101 -2.50 -6.19 -5.17
N PRO A 102 -3.57 -5.66 -5.80
CA PRO A 102 -4.90 -6.28 -5.76
C PRO A 102 -4.99 -7.69 -6.34
N ARG A 103 -4.03 -8.10 -7.17
CA ARG A 103 -3.99 -9.44 -7.76
C ARG A 103 -3.86 -10.54 -6.71
N TYR A 104 -3.27 -10.24 -5.55
CA TYR A 104 -3.12 -11.17 -4.44
C TYR A 104 -4.36 -11.24 -3.53
N TRP A 105 -5.29 -10.29 -3.67
CA TRP A 105 -6.43 -10.12 -2.77
C TRP A 105 -7.73 -10.71 -3.30
N THR A 106 -7.66 -11.43 -4.43
CA THR A 106 -8.81 -12.11 -5.01
C THR A 106 -8.37 -13.41 -5.69
N PRO A 107 -9.15 -14.50 -5.57
CA PRO A 107 -8.99 -15.71 -6.38
C PRO A 107 -9.55 -15.55 -7.82
N HIS A 108 -10.30 -14.49 -8.10
CA HIS A 108 -11.04 -14.28 -9.35
C HIS A 108 -10.09 -13.99 -10.53
N PRO A 109 -10.21 -14.68 -11.68
CA PRO A 109 -9.24 -14.55 -12.77
C PRO A 109 -9.45 -13.32 -13.66
N VAL A 110 -10.51 -12.55 -13.45
CA VAL A 110 -10.87 -11.39 -14.28
C VAL A 110 -10.70 -10.09 -13.50
N CYS A 111 -10.11 -9.09 -14.16
CA CYS A 111 -10.07 -7.70 -13.71
C CYS A 111 -11.10 -6.88 -14.48
N TYR A 112 -11.69 -5.87 -13.85
CA TYR A 112 -12.68 -4.97 -14.46
C TYR A 112 -12.09 -3.61 -14.86
N VAL A 113 -10.79 -3.40 -14.59
CA VAL A 113 -10.04 -2.20 -14.99
C VAL A 113 -9.49 -2.40 -16.40
N ASP A 114 -9.25 -1.30 -17.11
CA ASP A 114 -8.61 -1.32 -18.43
C ASP A 114 -7.27 -2.10 -18.38
N PRO A 115 -7.08 -3.11 -19.25
CA PRO A 115 -5.82 -3.85 -19.36
C PRO A 115 -4.59 -2.99 -19.59
N ASP A 116 -4.74 -1.81 -20.20
CA ASP A 116 -3.63 -0.89 -20.41
C ASP A 116 -3.02 -0.39 -19.09
N GLU A 117 -3.77 -0.42 -17.99
CA GLU A 117 -3.27 -0.04 -16.67
C GLU A 117 -2.39 -1.10 -16.01
N TYR A 118 -2.32 -2.32 -16.54
CA TYR A 118 -1.52 -3.40 -15.97
C TYR A 118 -0.89 -4.31 -17.03
N HIS A 119 -0.73 -3.79 -18.25
CA HIS A 119 -0.36 -4.52 -19.45
C HIS A 119 0.92 -5.37 -19.32
N PHE A 120 1.91 -4.93 -18.52
CA PHE A 120 3.16 -5.67 -18.33
C PHE A 120 3.04 -6.88 -17.38
N ALA A 121 1.82 -7.30 -17.04
CA ALA A 121 1.57 -8.56 -16.33
C ALA A 121 1.73 -9.77 -17.27
N ALA A 122 2.73 -10.62 -17.02
CA ALA A 122 3.03 -11.80 -17.85
C ALA A 122 1.99 -12.94 -17.76
N GLU A 123 1.07 -12.88 -16.80
CA GLU A 123 0.14 -13.96 -16.49
C GLU A 123 -1.19 -13.81 -17.23
N LYS A 124 -1.73 -14.94 -17.71
CA LYS A 124 -3.03 -14.96 -18.39
C LYS A 124 -4.21 -14.75 -17.44
N SER A 125 -4.03 -15.07 -16.16
CA SER A 125 -5.03 -14.87 -15.12
C SER A 125 -4.72 -13.58 -14.34
N TRP A 126 -5.75 -12.81 -14.03
CA TRP A 126 -5.60 -11.64 -13.18
C TRP A 126 -5.13 -12.01 -11.79
N SER A 127 -5.74 -13.02 -11.16
CA SER A 127 -5.40 -13.42 -9.80
C SER A 127 -3.98 -13.98 -9.72
N LEU A 128 -3.25 -13.56 -8.69
CA LEU A 128 -1.98 -14.12 -8.22
C LEU A 128 -2.12 -14.69 -6.80
N SER A 129 -3.35 -14.89 -6.31
CA SER A 129 -3.55 -15.41 -4.96
C SER A 129 -2.86 -16.78 -4.81
N PRO A 130 -2.08 -17.02 -3.74
CA PRO A 130 -1.32 -18.26 -3.58
C PRO A 130 -2.22 -19.50 -3.52
N ASN A 131 -3.51 -19.31 -3.22
CA ASN A 131 -4.47 -20.39 -3.02
C ASN A 131 -5.15 -20.85 -4.32
N VAL A 132 -4.95 -20.15 -5.43
CA VAL A 132 -5.49 -20.50 -6.76
C VAL A 132 -4.42 -20.90 -7.76
N HIS A 133 -3.18 -21.14 -7.29
CA HIS A 133 -2.09 -21.65 -8.11
C HIS A 133 -1.60 -22.98 -7.54
N ASN A 134 -1.31 -23.96 -8.39
CA ASN A 134 -0.72 -25.23 -7.96
C ASN A 134 0.76 -25.02 -7.56
N GLY A 135 1.41 -26.05 -7.01
CA GLY A 135 2.84 -26.00 -6.67
C GLY A 135 3.81 -25.74 -7.84
N HIS A 136 3.29 -25.63 -9.07
CA HIS A 136 4.01 -25.26 -10.29
C HIS A 136 3.68 -23.84 -10.78
N GLY A 137 2.85 -23.09 -10.06
CA GLY A 137 2.44 -21.73 -10.42
C GLY A 137 1.31 -21.66 -11.46
N GLU A 138 0.67 -22.77 -11.82
CA GLU A 138 -0.44 -22.76 -12.78
C GLU A 138 -1.77 -22.46 -12.07
N TYR A 139 -2.58 -21.58 -12.67
CA TYR A 139 -3.90 -21.22 -12.17
C TYR A 139 -4.85 -22.44 -12.14
N THR A 140 -5.33 -22.80 -10.95
CA THR A 140 -6.22 -23.94 -10.70
C THR A 140 -7.70 -23.58 -10.75
N GLY A 141 -8.04 -22.28 -10.74
CA GLY A 141 -9.43 -21.81 -10.80
C GLY A 141 -10.23 -21.93 -9.51
N PHE A 142 -9.73 -22.65 -8.52
CA PHE A 142 -10.44 -22.90 -7.27
C PHE A 142 -9.50 -22.70 -6.08
N PRO A 143 -9.87 -21.83 -5.12
CA PRO A 143 -9.10 -21.70 -3.89
C PRO A 143 -9.10 -23.02 -3.14
N ASP A 144 -7.93 -23.51 -2.72
CA ASP A 144 -7.85 -24.71 -1.88
C ASP A 144 -8.54 -24.42 -0.52
N PRO A 145 -9.65 -25.09 -0.18
CA PRO A 145 -10.38 -24.84 1.06
C PRO A 145 -9.59 -25.24 2.31
N SER A 146 -8.48 -25.96 2.16
CA SER A 146 -7.59 -26.31 3.28
C SER A 146 -6.65 -25.16 3.68
N ASN A 147 -6.49 -24.13 2.85
CA ASN A 147 -5.46 -23.09 3.02
C ASN A 147 -5.96 -21.79 3.69
N GLY A 148 -7.03 -21.88 4.49
CA GLY A 148 -7.61 -20.72 5.18
C GLY A 148 -8.55 -19.90 4.29
N ILE A 149 -9.09 -18.82 4.86
CA ILE A 149 -10.02 -17.92 4.14
C ILE A 149 -9.22 -17.11 3.13
N VAL A 150 -9.49 -17.35 1.85
CA VAL A 150 -8.96 -16.52 0.76
C VAL A 150 -9.86 -15.29 0.63
N PRO A 151 -9.34 -14.07 0.89
CA PRO A 151 -10.14 -12.88 0.66
C PRO A 151 -10.47 -12.75 -0.83
N ASP A 152 -11.68 -12.30 -1.14
CA ASP A 152 -12.10 -11.96 -2.51
C ASP A 152 -12.47 -10.47 -2.57
N LEU A 153 -11.47 -9.63 -2.78
CA LEU A 153 -11.59 -8.20 -3.03
C LEU A 153 -11.28 -7.94 -4.51
N ARG A 154 -12.30 -7.69 -5.31
CA ARG A 154 -12.15 -7.50 -6.76
C ARG A 154 -11.92 -6.04 -7.08
N LEU A 155 -10.83 -5.75 -7.78
CA LEU A 155 -10.52 -4.42 -8.26
C LEU A 155 -11.51 -4.02 -9.36
N VAL A 156 -12.21 -2.89 -9.15
CA VAL A 156 -13.21 -2.38 -10.09
C VAL A 156 -12.89 -0.99 -10.62
N ARG A 157 -12.07 -0.22 -9.90
CA ARG A 157 -11.57 1.07 -10.38
C ARG A 157 -10.14 1.25 -9.91
N LEU A 158 -9.33 1.84 -10.78
CA LEU A 158 -7.95 2.18 -10.54
C LEU A 158 -7.69 3.56 -11.17
N GLU A 159 -7.06 4.45 -10.41
CA GLU A 159 -6.73 5.79 -10.85
C GLU A 159 -5.36 6.19 -10.35
N PHE A 160 -4.58 6.86 -11.20
CA PHE A 160 -3.24 7.33 -10.88
C PHE A 160 -3.18 8.85 -10.80
N PHE A 161 -2.38 9.33 -9.84
CA PHE A 161 -2.08 10.74 -9.68
C PHE A 161 -0.63 10.99 -10.07
N TYR A 162 -0.48 11.76 -11.14
CA TYR A 162 0.78 11.98 -11.84
C TYR A 162 1.52 13.18 -11.26
N PHE A 163 2.85 13.16 -11.36
CA PHE A 163 3.61 14.36 -11.00
C PHE A 163 3.26 15.53 -11.95
N PRO A 164 3.30 16.78 -11.46
CA PRO A 164 2.92 17.96 -12.24
C PRO A 164 3.69 18.11 -13.57
N GLN A 165 4.93 17.64 -13.66
CA GLN A 165 5.68 17.73 -14.92
C GLN A 165 5.12 16.89 -16.09
N TYR A 166 4.15 16.00 -15.85
CA TYR A 166 3.47 15.22 -16.89
C TYR A 166 2.11 15.81 -17.28
N GLU A 167 1.70 16.93 -16.66
CA GLU A 167 0.43 17.58 -16.88
C GLU A 167 0.27 18.10 -18.32
N GLY A 168 -0.75 17.62 -19.03
CA GLY A 168 -1.10 18.10 -20.38
C GLY A 168 -0.10 17.78 -21.48
N LEU A 169 0.91 16.94 -21.22
CA LEU A 169 1.97 16.60 -22.18
C LEU A 169 1.74 15.26 -22.91
N TYR A 170 0.88 14.41 -22.37
CA TYR A 170 0.72 13.02 -22.82
C TYR A 170 -0.76 12.65 -22.85
N GLU A 171 -1.13 11.81 -23.81
CA GLU A 171 -2.44 11.15 -23.82
C GLU A 171 -2.51 10.09 -22.70
N PRO A 172 -3.72 9.72 -22.21
CA PRO A 172 -3.87 8.77 -21.10
C PRO A 172 -3.12 7.44 -21.31
N HIS A 173 -3.20 6.85 -22.51
CA HIS A 173 -2.50 5.60 -22.82
C HIS A 173 -0.96 5.76 -22.78
N GLU A 174 -0.43 6.90 -23.22
CA GLU A 174 1.01 7.20 -23.15
C GLU A 174 1.48 7.33 -21.71
N LEU A 175 0.66 7.95 -20.84
CA LEU A 175 0.93 8.02 -19.40
C LEU A 175 0.94 6.63 -18.75
N SER A 176 0.01 5.75 -19.13
CA SER A 176 -0.05 4.38 -18.59
C SER A 176 1.16 3.55 -19.02
N LEU A 177 1.61 3.69 -20.27
CA LEU A 177 2.87 3.08 -20.74
C LEU A 177 4.10 3.65 -20.03
N LEU A 178 4.16 4.98 -19.87
CA LEU A 178 5.29 5.65 -19.22
C LEU A 178 5.38 5.24 -17.74
N ARG A 179 4.25 5.23 -17.03
CA ARG A 179 4.15 4.82 -15.62
C ARG A 179 4.64 3.39 -15.38
N GLN A 180 4.34 2.47 -16.29
CA GLN A 180 4.74 1.08 -16.16
C GLN A 180 6.19 0.83 -16.60
N SER A 181 6.78 1.73 -17.40
CA SER A 181 8.16 1.59 -17.90
C SER A 181 9.19 2.42 -17.12
N GLN A 182 8.77 3.48 -16.42
CA GLN A 182 9.66 4.42 -15.73
C GLN A 182 9.20 4.70 -14.30
N MET A 183 10.20 4.90 -13.42
CA MET A 183 9.97 5.42 -12.07
C MET A 183 9.65 6.92 -12.13
N ASN A 184 9.00 7.44 -11.09
CA ASN A 184 8.72 8.87 -10.90
C ASN A 184 7.79 9.49 -11.96
N VAL A 185 6.79 8.73 -12.40
CA VAL A 185 5.74 9.20 -13.32
C VAL A 185 4.46 9.53 -12.55
N ALA A 186 4.00 8.59 -11.73
CA ALA A 186 2.94 8.78 -10.76
C ALA A 186 3.49 8.79 -9.34
N HIS A 187 2.91 9.61 -8.47
CA HIS A 187 3.26 9.65 -7.06
C HIS A 187 2.25 8.92 -6.19
N HIS A 188 0.97 8.97 -6.52
CA HIS A 188 -0.09 8.34 -5.73
C HIS A 188 -1.04 7.61 -6.66
N PHE A 189 -1.85 6.75 -6.06
CA PHE A 189 -2.92 6.08 -6.77
C PHE A 189 -4.08 5.80 -5.83
N MET A 190 -5.23 5.56 -6.44
CA MET A 190 -6.48 5.23 -5.77
C MET A 190 -7.04 3.97 -6.42
N MET A 191 -7.59 3.09 -5.59
CA MET A 191 -8.29 1.90 -6.03
C MET A 191 -9.60 1.76 -5.29
N HIS A 192 -10.61 1.27 -6.00
CA HIS A 192 -11.84 0.79 -5.41
C HIS A 192 -11.96 -0.70 -5.65
N LEU A 193 -12.27 -1.41 -4.56
CA LEU A 193 -12.49 -2.84 -4.58
C LEU A 193 -13.89 -3.17 -4.05
N ILE A 194 -14.46 -4.25 -4.57
CA ILE A 194 -15.71 -4.81 -4.09
C ILE A 194 -15.43 -6.11 -3.35
N VAL A 195 -15.99 -6.24 -2.15
CA VAL A 195 -15.86 -7.45 -1.32
C VAL A 195 -16.89 -8.48 -1.76
N ILE A 196 -16.41 -9.63 -2.24
CA ILE A 196 -17.25 -10.74 -2.67
C ILE A 196 -17.20 -11.87 -1.63
N LYS A 197 -18.39 -12.31 -1.20
CA LYS A 197 -18.57 -13.43 -0.25
C LYS A 197 -19.55 -14.48 -0.76
N GLN A 198 -20.27 -14.14 -1.82
CA GLN A 198 -21.30 -14.95 -2.46
C GLN A 198 -21.05 -14.88 -3.97
N PRO A 199 -21.40 -15.93 -4.74
CA PRO A 199 -21.36 -15.85 -6.20
C PRO A 199 -22.20 -14.67 -6.70
N ILE A 200 -21.58 -13.82 -7.53
CA ILE A 200 -22.19 -12.66 -8.16
C ILE A 200 -21.94 -12.77 -9.67
N PRO A 201 -22.94 -12.49 -10.53
CA PRO A 201 -22.75 -12.53 -11.97
C PRO A 201 -21.90 -11.32 -12.45
N GLU A 202 -21.21 -11.48 -13.57
CA GLU A 202 -20.20 -10.51 -14.03
C GLU A 202 -20.80 -9.16 -14.45
N ASP A 203 -22.00 -9.18 -15.02
CA ASP A 203 -22.78 -8.00 -15.40
C ASP A 203 -23.15 -7.15 -14.19
N GLU A 204 -23.47 -7.77 -13.05
CA GLU A 204 -23.74 -7.06 -11.80
C GLU A 204 -22.47 -6.39 -11.25
N VAL A 205 -21.32 -7.04 -11.33
CA VAL A 205 -20.04 -6.42 -10.91
C VAL A 205 -19.69 -5.24 -11.82
N LEU A 206 -19.87 -5.37 -13.13
CA LEU A 206 -19.67 -4.27 -14.08
C LEU A 206 -20.63 -3.10 -13.81
N TRP A 207 -21.88 -3.40 -13.49
CA TRP A 207 -22.87 -2.38 -13.15
C TRP A 207 -22.50 -1.63 -11.85
N LEU A 208 -22.03 -2.36 -10.83
CA LEU A 208 -21.50 -1.77 -9.60
C LEU A 208 -20.25 -0.93 -9.86
N ALA A 209 -19.34 -1.40 -10.72
CA ALA A 209 -18.13 -0.69 -11.12
C ALA A 209 -18.42 0.64 -11.82
N ALA A 210 -19.54 0.73 -12.55
CA ALA A 210 -19.97 1.94 -13.23
C ALA A 210 -20.66 2.97 -12.32
N GLN A 211 -21.01 2.61 -11.08
CA GLN A 211 -21.63 3.55 -10.14
C GLN A 211 -20.60 4.58 -9.62
N PRO A 212 -21.04 5.80 -9.28
CA PRO A 212 -20.17 6.75 -8.59
C PRO A 212 -19.72 6.16 -7.24
N MET A 213 -18.40 6.14 -7.02
CA MET A 213 -17.80 5.62 -5.80
C MET A 213 -17.27 6.76 -4.94
N GLU A 214 -17.30 6.55 -3.63
CA GLU A 214 -16.84 7.55 -2.67
C GLU A 214 -15.31 7.63 -2.65
N GLU A 215 -14.80 8.85 -2.51
CA GLU A 215 -13.38 9.18 -2.62
C GLU A 215 -12.98 10.14 -1.49
N PRO A 216 -11.69 10.19 -1.08
CA PRO A 216 -11.26 11.20 -0.14
C PRO A 216 -11.30 12.59 -0.77
N ALA A 217 -11.68 13.61 0.01
CA ALA A 217 -11.90 14.97 -0.49
C ALA A 217 -10.67 15.58 -1.20
N TYR A 218 -9.45 15.21 -0.79
CA TYR A 218 -8.23 15.70 -1.42
C TYR A 218 -7.94 15.05 -2.79
N ALA A 219 -8.56 13.92 -3.15
CA ALA A 219 -8.30 13.25 -4.43
C ALA A 219 -8.54 14.18 -5.62
N ALA A 220 -9.57 15.04 -5.55
CA ALA A 220 -9.85 16.03 -6.57
C ALA A 220 -8.68 17.01 -6.80
N SER A 221 -7.93 17.36 -5.75
CA SER A 221 -6.76 18.25 -5.85
C SER A 221 -5.51 17.58 -6.43
N LEU A 222 -5.50 16.24 -6.51
CA LEU A 222 -4.40 15.47 -7.10
C LEU A 222 -4.59 15.21 -8.60
N ARG A 223 -5.80 15.47 -9.13
CA ARG A 223 -6.10 15.37 -10.56
C ARG A 223 -5.59 16.61 -11.27
N PHE A 224 -5.12 16.44 -12.50
CA PHE A 224 -4.84 17.60 -13.34
C PHE A 224 -6.12 18.42 -13.55
N PRO A 225 -6.07 19.76 -13.45
CA PRO A 225 -7.18 20.60 -13.87
C PRO A 225 -7.57 20.28 -15.32
N LEU A 226 -8.87 20.21 -15.57
CA LEU A 226 -9.39 20.11 -16.93
C LEU A 226 -8.99 21.38 -17.69
N PHE A 227 -8.05 21.26 -18.63
CA PHE A 227 -7.64 22.38 -19.50
C PHE A 227 -8.88 22.95 -20.20
N SER A 228 -9.11 24.26 -20.05
CA SER A 228 -10.20 24.95 -20.77
C SER A 228 -9.91 25.17 -22.26
N GLY A 229 -8.82 24.62 -22.79
CA GLY A 229 -8.38 24.77 -24.18
C GLY A 229 -7.91 26.18 -24.56
N LYS A 230 -7.81 27.12 -23.60
CA LYS A 230 -7.39 28.51 -23.84
C LYS A 230 -6.01 28.87 -23.32
N ASP A 231 -5.40 28.01 -22.52
CA ASP A 231 -4.09 28.25 -21.91
C ASP A 231 -3.06 27.37 -22.62
N GLU A 232 -1.92 27.95 -23.03
CA GLU A 232 -0.81 27.19 -23.61
C GLU A 232 -0.38 26.06 -22.66
N PRO A 233 0.00 24.87 -23.17
CA PRO A 233 0.48 23.79 -22.33
C PRO A 233 1.63 24.31 -21.46
N PHE A 234 1.49 24.13 -20.15
CA PHE A 234 2.47 24.58 -19.18
C PHE A 234 3.78 23.78 -19.36
N LEU A 235 4.68 24.30 -20.18
CA LEU A 235 6.05 23.82 -20.27
C LEU A 235 6.78 24.30 -19.01
N TYR A 236 6.90 23.44 -17.99
CA TYR A 236 7.60 23.75 -16.74
C TYR A 236 9.02 24.28 -17.04
N PRO A 237 9.30 25.58 -16.86
CA PRO A 237 10.59 26.18 -17.18
C PRO A 237 11.50 26.31 -15.95
N GLY A 238 11.07 25.76 -14.80
CA GLY A 238 11.80 25.83 -13.54
C GLY A 238 12.86 24.73 -13.39
N PRO A 239 13.85 24.90 -12.49
CA PRO A 239 14.64 23.76 -12.02
C PRO A 239 13.71 22.73 -11.37
N LEU A 240 13.96 21.44 -11.59
CA LEU A 240 13.24 20.29 -11.00
C LEU A 240 13.24 20.34 -9.47
N ASN A 241 12.41 21.18 -8.88
CA ASN A 241 12.16 21.22 -7.45
C ASN A 241 10.95 20.32 -7.19
N PRO A 242 11.13 19.16 -6.52
CA PRO A 242 10.01 18.30 -6.18
C PRO A 242 9.07 19.05 -5.25
N LEU A 243 7.83 19.26 -5.69
CA LEU A 243 6.74 19.74 -4.84
C LEU A 243 6.33 18.61 -3.88
N LEU A 244 7.13 18.45 -2.83
CA LEU A 244 6.76 17.71 -1.65
C LEU A 244 6.84 18.70 -0.49
N THR A 245 5.66 19.09 -0.03
CA THR A 245 5.37 19.88 1.18
C THR A 245 5.61 21.40 1.11
N THR A 246 4.52 22.16 1.13
CA THR A 246 4.34 23.27 2.09
C THR A 246 2.85 23.38 2.47
N GLY A 247 2.44 22.58 3.46
CA GLY A 247 1.67 23.19 4.54
C GLY A 247 2.60 24.18 5.25
N SER A 248 2.13 25.39 5.50
CA SER A 248 2.83 26.55 6.10
C SER A 248 3.71 27.38 5.15
N GLU A 249 3.08 28.18 4.30
CA GLU A 249 3.63 29.50 3.99
C GLU A 249 3.17 30.47 5.08
N ARG A 250 4.02 30.67 6.11
CA ARG A 250 3.98 31.93 6.87
C ARG A 250 4.93 32.90 6.18
N GLU A 251 4.35 34.02 5.81
CA GLU A 251 4.96 35.21 5.21
C GLU A 251 6.37 35.49 5.76
N VAL A 252 7.36 35.46 4.87
CA VAL A 252 8.57 36.26 5.02
C VAL A 252 8.64 37.18 3.80
N ALA A 253 7.70 38.13 3.75
CA ALA A 253 7.77 39.29 2.87
C ALA A 253 8.01 40.52 3.76
N GLY A 254 9.26 40.99 3.77
CA GLY A 254 9.67 42.11 4.61
C GLY A 254 11.08 42.61 4.27
N ARG A 255 11.24 43.14 3.06
CA ARG A 255 12.34 44.04 2.65
C ARG A 255 11.61 45.17 1.92
N LEU A 256 11.74 46.46 2.19
CA LEU A 256 12.88 47.35 2.47
C LEU A 256 12.31 48.56 3.25
N THR A 257 13.08 49.38 3.99
CA THR A 257 13.83 50.54 3.45
C THR A 257 14.75 51.14 4.51
N ALA A 258 15.98 51.50 4.14
CA ALA A 258 16.61 52.78 4.53
C ALA A 258 17.91 52.99 3.73
N GLU A 259 18.01 54.16 3.09
CA GLU A 259 19.14 54.67 2.31
C GLU A 259 20.37 55.05 3.19
N PRO A 260 21.55 55.30 2.59
CA PRO A 260 22.81 55.50 3.31
C PRO A 260 23.18 56.99 3.46
N GLN A 261 23.61 57.43 4.64
CA GLN A 261 24.37 58.70 4.78
C GLN A 261 25.47 58.63 5.86
N ALA A 262 26.69 58.86 5.36
CA ALA A 262 27.88 59.57 5.86
C ALA A 262 28.19 59.75 7.36
N ALA A 263 29.45 59.37 7.69
CA ALA A 263 30.50 60.06 8.45
C ALA A 263 30.21 60.68 9.83
N ASP A 264 30.99 60.30 10.85
CA ASP A 264 32.23 61.00 11.29
C ASP A 264 32.61 60.57 12.73
N GLY A 265 33.89 60.70 13.11
CA GLY A 265 34.29 60.96 14.51
C GLY A 265 34.92 59.86 15.39
N SER A 266 36.24 59.70 15.26
CA SER A 266 37.28 59.73 16.33
C SER A 266 37.26 58.83 17.61
N SER A 267 38.40 58.14 17.80
CA SER A 267 39.22 57.96 19.06
C SER A 267 38.62 57.15 20.23
N ARG A 268 39.31 56.46 21.15
CA ARG A 268 40.70 56.03 21.47
C ARG A 268 40.58 55.14 22.76
N ASP A 269 41.58 54.30 23.03
CA ASP A 269 42.04 53.77 24.34
C ASP A 269 41.11 52.79 25.12
N GLU A 270 41.48 51.51 25.40
CA GLU A 270 42.48 50.87 26.30
C GLU A 270 41.94 50.42 27.69
N GLU A 271 42.56 49.35 28.22
CA GLU A 271 42.47 48.66 29.54
C GLU A 271 41.29 47.69 29.83
N LEU A 272 41.48 46.37 30.05
CA LEU A 272 42.29 45.54 30.97
C LEU A 272 41.90 45.60 32.46
N THR A 273 41.26 44.51 32.96
CA THR A 273 41.54 43.80 34.23
C THR A 273 40.97 42.36 34.09
N ASN A 274 41.78 41.27 34.07
CA ASN A 274 42.34 40.46 35.18
C ASN A 274 41.27 39.91 36.17
N ASN A 275 41.22 38.65 36.64
CA ASN A 275 42.04 37.44 36.48
C ASN A 275 41.36 36.24 37.17
N GLN A 276 41.96 35.04 37.01
CA GLN A 276 41.84 33.76 37.75
C GLN A 276 40.85 32.71 37.18
N GLY A 277 41.25 31.49 36.84
CA GLY A 277 42.56 30.84 36.86
C GLY A 277 42.44 29.31 36.64
N ALA A 278 43.45 28.75 35.95
CA ALA A 278 43.91 27.34 35.91
C ALA A 278 42.92 26.22 35.49
N GLY A 279 43.25 25.27 34.61
CA GLY A 279 44.49 24.96 33.90
C GLY A 279 44.41 23.54 33.30
N ALA A 280 44.94 23.40 32.09
CA ALA A 280 45.52 22.20 31.47
C ALA A 280 44.63 20.98 31.07
N SER A 281 44.36 20.91 29.76
CA SER A 281 44.21 19.68 28.93
C SER A 281 45.59 18.99 28.75
N PRO A 282 45.80 17.76 28.16
CA PRO A 282 45.08 17.32 26.95
C PRO A 282 45.01 15.81 26.54
N LEU A 283 44.20 15.58 25.49
CA LEU A 283 44.38 14.75 24.28
C LEU A 283 44.57 13.20 24.32
N ARG A 284 43.70 12.56 23.51
CA ARG A 284 43.97 11.63 22.37
C ARG A 284 43.87 10.09 22.54
N ALA A 285 43.08 9.57 21.60
CA ALA A 285 43.33 8.45 20.66
C ALA A 285 42.92 7.02 21.04
N ALA A 286 42.23 6.42 20.08
CA ALA A 286 41.70 5.06 20.02
C ALA A 286 42.76 3.98 19.71
N THR A 287 42.54 2.73 20.14
CA THR A 287 42.72 1.47 19.39
C THR A 287 42.32 0.24 20.23
N GLU A 288 41.77 -0.80 19.58
CA GLU A 288 41.34 -2.11 20.11
C GLU A 288 42.52 -3.07 20.49
N PRO A 289 42.38 -4.42 20.59
CA PRO A 289 41.42 -5.33 21.25
C PRO A 289 42.14 -6.38 22.16
N ILE A 290 41.46 -7.07 23.09
CA ILE A 290 42.04 -8.30 23.72
C ILE A 290 41.02 -9.45 23.91
N ARG A 291 41.53 -10.64 23.59
CA ARG A 291 40.95 -11.99 23.53
C ARG A 291 41.31 -12.81 24.79
N GLY A 292 40.33 -13.51 25.37
CA GLY A 292 40.42 -14.93 25.77
C GLY A 292 40.71 -15.31 27.24
N LYS A 293 39.90 -16.23 27.80
CA LYS A 293 40.26 -17.66 28.06
C LYS A 293 39.08 -18.47 28.64
N ARG A 294 39.08 -19.78 28.30
CA ARG A 294 38.09 -20.86 28.56
C ARG A 294 38.06 -21.35 30.03
N PRO A 295 37.14 -22.29 30.36
CA PRO A 295 37.59 -23.67 30.56
C PRO A 295 36.76 -24.78 29.86
N ILE A 296 37.36 -25.98 29.82
CA ILE A 296 36.94 -27.30 29.30
C ILE A 296 36.44 -28.13 30.52
N GLY A 297 35.48 -29.07 30.51
CA GLY A 297 34.65 -29.70 29.48
C GLY A 297 33.95 -30.97 30.01
N LYS A 298 33.51 -31.82 29.07
CA LYS A 298 33.06 -33.24 29.15
C LYS A 298 31.64 -33.56 29.64
N GLY A 299 30.91 -34.31 28.81
CA GLY A 299 29.85 -35.23 29.29
C GLY A 299 28.74 -35.58 28.29
N ASN A 300 28.94 -36.64 27.50
CA ASN A 300 27.97 -37.29 26.61
C ASN A 300 26.61 -37.63 27.26
N ARG A 301 25.51 -37.62 26.47
CA ARG A 301 24.76 -38.84 26.05
C ARG A 301 23.41 -38.50 25.38
N ARG A 302 23.25 -38.95 24.13
CA ARG A 302 21.95 -39.34 23.53
C ARG A 302 21.48 -40.67 24.17
N PRO A 303 20.17 -40.93 24.19
CA PRO A 303 19.66 -42.13 23.50
C PRO A 303 18.39 -41.79 22.70
N ASN A 304 18.25 -42.12 21.42
CA ASN A 304 18.12 -43.41 20.74
C ASN A 304 16.65 -43.75 20.41
N LYS A 305 16.42 -44.07 19.13
CA LYS A 305 15.18 -44.53 18.51
C LYS A 305 14.62 -45.77 19.20
N LYS A 306 13.29 -45.89 19.26
CA LYS A 306 12.59 -47.18 19.15
C LYS A 306 11.38 -47.07 18.22
N SER A 307 11.45 -47.87 17.18
CA SER A 307 10.37 -48.33 16.31
C SER A 307 9.46 -49.32 17.03
N ILE A 308 8.16 -49.28 16.78
CA ILE A 308 7.30 -50.48 16.81
C ILE A 308 6.39 -50.47 15.57
N SER A 309 6.28 -51.66 14.99
CA SER A 309 5.68 -52.05 13.72
C SER A 309 4.20 -52.43 13.81
N SER A 310 3.48 -52.11 12.74
CA SER A 310 2.49 -52.93 12.01
C SER A 310 1.32 -53.63 12.74
N THR A 311 0.12 -53.40 12.20
CA THR A 311 -0.85 -54.49 11.91
C THR A 311 -1.55 -54.23 10.58
N LYS A 312 -1.70 -55.32 9.79
CA LYS A 312 -2.19 -55.40 8.41
C LYS A 312 -3.69 -55.79 8.37
N ARG A 313 -4.44 -55.15 7.45
CA ARG A 313 -5.44 -55.67 6.46
C ARG A 313 -6.79 -56.29 6.94
N PRO A 314 -7.81 -56.54 6.06
CA PRO A 314 -7.92 -56.30 4.58
C PRO A 314 -9.27 -55.75 4.00
N LEU A 315 -9.15 -55.27 2.74
CA LEU A 315 -10.02 -55.27 1.51
C LEU A 315 -11.54 -55.61 1.51
N LYS A 316 -12.29 -54.83 0.68
CA LYS A 316 -13.10 -55.25 -0.52
C LYS A 316 -13.68 -53.98 -1.21
N GLN A 317 -13.26 -53.57 -2.42
CA GLN A 317 -13.70 -53.95 -3.79
C GLN A 317 -15.22 -54.04 -4.07
N ALA A 318 -15.73 -53.11 -4.91
CA ALA A 318 -16.67 -53.32 -6.02
C ALA A 318 -16.78 -51.99 -6.81
N SER A 319 -16.16 -51.79 -7.98
CA SER A 319 -16.59 -52.20 -9.33
C SER A 319 -18.00 -51.72 -9.72
N GLY A 320 -18.06 -50.73 -10.60
CA GLY A 320 -19.29 -50.22 -11.21
C GLY A 320 -19.01 -49.51 -12.54
N LYS A 321 -18.55 -50.26 -13.54
CA LYS A 321 -18.57 -49.82 -14.94
C LYS A 321 -20.03 -49.64 -15.39
N ARG A 322 -20.38 -48.50 -15.98
CA ARG A 322 -21.36 -48.45 -17.07
C ARG A 322 -20.96 -47.43 -18.14
N ARG A 323 -21.02 -47.93 -19.37
CA ARG A 323 -20.62 -47.33 -20.65
C ARG A 323 -21.82 -46.59 -21.28
N THR A 324 -21.51 -45.44 -21.91
CA THR A 324 -21.98 -44.92 -23.22
C THR A 324 -23.48 -44.86 -23.55
N LYS A 325 -23.97 -43.69 -23.97
CA LYS A 325 -24.05 -43.28 -25.40
C LYS A 325 -24.55 -41.82 -25.58
N PRO A 326 -24.25 -41.16 -26.72
CA PRO A 326 -24.61 -39.79 -27.03
C PRO A 326 -25.94 -39.70 -27.80
N THR A 327 -26.73 -38.66 -27.56
CA THR A 327 -27.89 -38.30 -28.37
C THR A 327 -27.46 -37.33 -29.49
N LYS A 328 -27.53 -37.81 -30.73
CA LYS A 328 -27.49 -36.97 -31.94
C LYS A 328 -28.83 -36.27 -32.08
N SER A 329 -28.79 -34.94 -32.22
CA SER A 329 -29.86 -34.13 -32.79
C SER A 329 -29.80 -34.23 -34.33
N ARG A 330 -30.95 -34.47 -34.96
CA ARG A 330 -31.24 -34.32 -36.39
C ARG A 330 -32.64 -33.71 -36.47
N TYR A 331 -32.74 -32.58 -37.17
CA TYR A 331 -33.89 -31.89 -37.78
C TYR A 331 -33.49 -30.39 -37.73
N ASN A 332 -33.43 -29.61 -38.81
CA ASN A 332 -33.62 -29.80 -40.25
C ASN A 332 -32.79 -28.70 -40.92
#